data_AF-A0A078IW78-F1
#
_entry.id   AF-A0A078IW78-F1
#
_cell.length_a   1.000
_cell.length_b   1.000
_cell.length_c   1.000
_cell.angle_alpha   90.00
_cell.angle_beta   90.00
_cell.angle_gamma   90.00
#
_symmetry.space_group_name_H-M   'P 1'
#
loop_
_entity.id
_entity.type
_entity.pdbx_description
1 polymer ?
#
loop_
_entity_poly.entity_id
_entity_poly.type
_entity_poly.pdbx_seq_one_letter_code
_entity_poly.pdbx_strand_id
1 'polypeptide(L)'
;MNNGGRTASAKTIGSLIMHRYDGVKEGPKANDIIQIMRMEHGCEISKSLAWDAREYAISLVRGIPEQNFGKISKYLHMLKEANP
;
A
#
# COMPACT_ATOMS: atom_id res chain seq x y z
N MET A 1 20.48 -16.66 -20.40
CA MET A 1 19.39 -17.43 -19.76
C MET A 1 18.55 -16.44 -18.96
N ASN A 2 17.33 -16.16 -19.39
CA ASN A 2 16.45 -15.19 -18.75
C ASN A 2 15.66 -15.93 -17.66
N ASN A 3 16.06 -15.77 -16.39
CA ASN A 3 15.41 -16.40 -15.26
C ASN A 3 14.08 -15.68 -14.99
N GLY A 4 13.03 -16.05 -15.74
CA GLY A 4 11.64 -15.69 -15.46
C GLY A 4 11.11 -16.39 -14.21
N GLY A 5 11.83 -16.28 -13.09
CA GLY A 5 11.33 -16.68 -11.78
C GLY A 5 10.10 -15.83 -11.48
N ARG A 6 9.00 -16.47 -11.10
CA ARG A 6 7.73 -15.82 -10.75
C ARG A 6 7.91 -15.04 -9.45
N THR A 7 8.57 -13.89 -9.49
CA THR A 7 8.67 -12.99 -8.35
C THR A 7 7.28 -12.41 -8.09
N ALA A 8 6.76 -12.59 -6.89
CA ALA A 8 5.45 -12.04 -6.53
C ALA A 8 5.45 -10.51 -6.71
N SER A 9 4.41 -9.97 -7.33
CA SER A 9 4.30 -8.53 -7.56
C SER A 9 4.09 -7.77 -6.24
N ALA A 10 4.44 -6.48 -6.21
CA ALA A 10 4.15 -5.61 -5.06
C ALA A 10 2.67 -5.65 -4.66
N LYS A 11 1.77 -5.72 -5.65
CA LYS A 11 0.32 -5.82 -5.42
C LYS A 11 -0.06 -7.10 -4.70
N THR A 12 0.47 -8.24 -5.18
CA THR A 12 0.24 -9.55 -4.57
C THR A 12 0.71 -9.58 -3.12
N ILE A 13 1.93 -9.09 -2.86
CA ILE A 13 2.51 -9.02 -1.51
C ILE A 13 1.70 -8.06 -0.64
N GLY A 14 1.37 -6.88 -1.16
CA GLY A 14 0.59 -5.89 -0.43
C GLY A 14 -0.79 -6.40 -0.04
N SER A 15 -1.50 -7.11 -0.92
CA SER A 15 -2.76 -7.78 -0.58
C SER A 15 -2.59 -8.87 0.48
N LEU A 16 -1.49 -9.63 0.47
CA LEU A 16 -1.20 -10.63 1.50
C LEU A 16 -1.01 -9.99 2.88
N ILE A 17 -0.30 -8.86 2.96
CA ILE A 17 0.04 -8.21 4.23
C ILE A 17 -0.97 -7.14 4.68
N MET A 18 -1.97 -6.79 3.87
CA MET A 18 -2.87 -5.66 4.15
C MET A 18 -3.59 -5.78 5.50
N HIS A 19 -3.99 -6.99 5.90
CA HIS A 19 -4.65 -7.24 7.17
C HIS A 19 -3.82 -6.83 8.40
N ARG A 20 -2.48 -6.75 8.26
CA ARG A 20 -1.57 -6.32 9.33
C ARG A 20 -1.57 -4.81 9.55
N TYR A 21 -2.24 -4.05 8.68
CA TYR A 21 -2.43 -2.61 8.79
C TYR A 21 -3.83 -2.23 9.27
N ASP A 22 -4.72 -3.20 9.44
CA ASP A 22 -6.09 -2.94 9.88
C ASP A 22 -6.13 -2.58 11.37
N GLY A 23 -6.89 -1.53 11.72
CA GLY A 23 -7.05 -1.05 13.10
C GLY A 23 -5.77 -0.53 13.79
N VAL A 24 -4.62 -0.48 13.11
CA VAL A 24 -3.34 -0.06 13.70
C VAL A 24 -2.81 1.26 13.12
N LYS A 25 -2.20 2.08 13.99
CA LYS A 25 -1.57 3.35 13.61
C LYS A 25 -0.37 3.13 12.68
N GLU A 26 0.46 2.15 13.00
CA GLU A 26 1.62 1.76 12.21
C GLU A 26 1.63 0.24 12.03
N GLY A 27 1.64 -0.21 10.77
CA GLY A 27 1.85 -1.60 10.42
C GLY A 27 3.33 -1.92 10.16
N PRO A 28 3.63 -3.12 9.64
CA PRO A 28 4.99 -3.59 9.39
C PRO A 28 5.84 -2.62 8.56
N LYS A 29 7.13 -2.48 8.88
CA LYS A 29 8.07 -1.72 8.04
C LYS A 29 8.59 -2.59 6.90
N ALA A 30 9.23 -1.98 5.91
CA ALA A 30 9.77 -2.71 4.75
C ALA A 30 10.69 -3.89 5.16
N ASN A 31 11.55 -3.71 6.17
CA ASN A 31 12.41 -4.79 6.66
C ASN A 31 11.60 -5.92 7.32
N ASP A 32 10.54 -5.58 8.05
CA ASP A 32 9.64 -6.57 8.64
C ASP A 32 8.90 -7.35 7.55
N ILE A 33 8.51 -6.69 6.45
CA ILE A 33 7.87 -7.34 5.31
C ILE A 33 8.82 -8.33 4.62
N ILE A 34 10.10 -7.98 4.46
CA ILE A 34 11.12 -8.91 3.94
C ILE A 34 11.17 -10.15 4.84
N GLN A 35 11.20 -9.96 6.16
CA GLN A 35 11.25 -11.07 7.11
C GLN A 35 9.95 -11.89 7.10
N ILE A 36 8.78 -11.26 7.03
CA ILE A 36 7.47 -11.92 6.92
C ILE A 36 7.43 -12.78 5.66
N MET A 37 7.81 -12.23 4.52
CA MET A 37 7.81 -12.99 3.25
C MET A 37 8.79 -14.16 3.28
N ARG A 38 9.94 -13.98 3.92
CA ARG A 38 10.92 -15.06 4.10
C ARG A 38 10.41 -16.16 5.03
N MET A 39 9.81 -15.80 6.17
CA MET A 39 9.40 -16.74 7.22
C MET A 39 8.10 -17.46 6.89
N GLU A 40 7.10 -16.75 6.34
CA GLU A 40 5.76 -17.29 6.11
C GLU A 40 5.59 -17.88 4.71
N HIS A 41 6.36 -17.38 3.73
CA HIS A 41 6.19 -17.75 2.33
C HIS A 41 7.48 -18.27 1.67
N GLY A 42 8.60 -18.32 2.40
CA GLY A 42 9.89 -18.76 1.84
C GLY A 42 10.39 -17.90 0.68
N CYS A 43 9.89 -16.66 0.55
CA CYS A 43 10.15 -15.79 -0.59
C CYS A 43 11.10 -14.66 -0.20
N GLU A 44 12.25 -14.60 -0.87
CA GLU A 44 13.14 -13.46 -0.77
C GLU A 44 12.66 -12.34 -1.69
N ILE A 45 12.51 -11.15 -1.12
CA ILE A 45 12.09 -9.95 -1.85
C ILE A 45 13.09 -8.82 -1.64
N SER A 46 13.22 -7.96 -2.64
CA SER A 46 14.07 -6.78 -2.50
C SER A 46 13.43 -5.75 -1.57
N LYS A 47 14.27 -4.88 -1.00
CA LYS A 47 13.80 -3.79 -0.14
C LYS A 47 12.89 -2.80 -0.86
N SER A 48 13.16 -2.51 -2.14
CA SER A 48 12.28 -1.67 -2.96
C SER A 48 10.90 -2.31 -3.14
N LEU A 49 10.86 -3.60 -3.47
CA LEU A 49 9.62 -4.35 -3.62
C LEU A 49 8.81 -4.41 -2.31
N ALA A 50 9.51 -4.55 -1.16
CA ALA A 50 8.88 -4.49 0.16
C ALA A 50 8.28 -3.11 0.46
N TRP A 51 8.93 -2.04 0.02
CA TRP A 51 8.42 -0.67 0.17
C TRP A 51 7.18 -0.44 -0.71
N ASP A 52 7.22 -0.86 -1.98
CA ASP A 52 6.08 -0.74 -2.88
C ASP A 52 4.88 -1.55 -2.38
N ALA A 53 5.12 -2.76 -1.86
CA ALA A 53 4.08 -3.60 -1.28
C ALA A 53 3.45 -2.97 -0.03
N ARG A 54 4.27 -2.30 0.80
CA ARG A 54 3.79 -1.53 1.96
C ARG A 54 2.87 -0.39 1.54
N GLU A 55 3.29 0.45 0.61
CA GLU A 55 2.47 1.58 0.14
C GLU A 55 1.16 1.08 -0.46
N TYR A 56 1.21 -0.02 -1.23
CA TYR A 56 0.01 -0.65 -1.76
C TYR A 56 -0.92 -1.16 -0.65
N ALA A 57 -0.40 -1.89 0.33
CA ALA A 57 -1.17 -2.39 1.47
C ALA A 57 -1.84 -1.26 2.27
N ILE A 58 -1.11 -0.18 2.54
CA ILE A 58 -1.63 1.01 3.22
C ILE A 58 -2.75 1.66 2.39
N SER A 59 -2.58 1.76 1.07
CA SER A 59 -3.60 2.31 0.17
C SER A 59 -4.88 1.48 0.14
N LEU A 60 -4.79 0.15 0.28
CA LEU A 60 -5.94 -0.74 0.34
C LEU A 60 -6.73 -0.58 1.64
N VAL A 61 -6.05 -0.46 2.78
CA VAL A 61 -6.70 -0.38 4.10
C VAL A 61 -7.25 1.02 4.37
N ARG A 62 -6.52 2.07 3.99
CA ARG A 62 -6.88 3.47 4.31
C ARG A 62 -7.61 4.18 3.17
N GLY A 63 -7.74 3.51 2.03
CA GLY A 63 -8.22 4.10 0.79
C GLY A 63 -7.14 4.93 0.08
N ILE A 64 -7.40 5.22 -1.19
CA ILE A 64 -6.50 6.03 -2.02
C ILE A 64 -6.70 7.50 -1.61
N PRO A 65 -5.64 8.22 -1.19
CA PRO A 65 -5.76 9.64 -0.86
C PRO A 65 -6.36 10.46 -2.01
N GLU A 66 -6.10 10.11 -3.27
CA GLU A 66 -6.62 10.79 -4.46
C GLU A 66 -8.15 10.88 -4.49
N GLN A 67 -8.85 9.84 -4.03
CA GLN A 67 -10.32 9.87 -3.90
C GLN A 67 -10.79 10.84 -2.80
N ASN A 68 -9.96 11.11 -1.80
CA ASN A 68 -10.23 12.09 -0.75
C ASN A 68 -9.79 13.51 -1.15
N PHE A 69 -8.69 13.68 -1.89
CA PHE A 69 -8.27 14.96 -2.44
C PHE A 69 -9.27 15.51 -3.47
N GLY A 70 -9.87 14.65 -4.30
CA GLY A 70 -10.95 15.05 -5.22
C GLY A 70 -12.15 15.69 -4.51
N LYS A 71 -12.42 15.29 -3.25
CA LYS A 71 -13.47 15.90 -2.43
C LYS A 71 -13.12 17.31 -1.97
N ILE A 72 -11.83 17.61 -1.74
CA ILE A 72 -11.37 18.94 -1.34
C ILE A 72 -11.63 19.95 -2.46
N SER A 73 -11.26 19.61 -3.70
CA SER A 73 -11.52 20.49 -4.85
C SER A 73 -13.01 20.74 -5.07
N LYS A 74 -13.86 19.70 -4.94
CA LYS A 74 -15.32 19.85 -4.98
C LYS A 74 -15.86 20.72 -3.83
N TYR A 75 -15.37 20.51 -2.62
CA TYR A 75 -15.78 21.28 -1.44
C TYR A 75 -15.42 22.76 -1.56
N LEU A 76 -14.21 23.07 -2.04
CA LEU A 76 -13.78 24.45 -2.33
C LEU A 76 -14.63 25.13 -3.40
N HIS A 77 -15.05 24.39 -4.43
CA HIS A 77 -15.96 24.91 -5.45
C HIS A 77 -17.34 25.24 -4.85
N MET A 78 -17.93 24.30 -4.11
CA MET A 78 -19.23 24.52 -3.43
C MET A 78 -19.19 25.68 -2.44
N LEU A 79 -18.08 25.86 -1.70
CA LEU A 79 -17.90 26.98 -0.77
C LEU A 79 -17.89 28.35 -1.48
N LYS A 80 -17.29 28.43 -2.68
CA LYS A 80 -17.30 29.66 -3.47
C LYS A 80 -18.69 29.99 -4.01
N GLU A 81 -19.47 28.99 -4.40
CA GLU A 81 -20.84 29.21 -4.89
C GLU A 81 -21.83 29.56 -3.78
N ALA A 82 -21.67 28.98 -2.60
CA ALA A 82 -22.54 29.24 -1.45
C ALA A 82 -22.27 30.58 -0.75
N ASN A 83 -21.14 31.23 -1.05
CA ASN A 83 -20.76 32.52 -0.48
C ASN A 83 -20.33 33.50 -1.60
N PRO A 84 -21.30 34.06 -2.35
CA PRO A 84 -21.06 35.00 -3.44
C PRO A 84 -20.53 36.37 -3.00
#